data_AF-A0A413IHV9-F1
#
_entry.id   AF-A0A413IHV9-F1
#
_cell.length_a   1.000
_cell.length_b   1.000
_cell.length_c   1.000
_cell.angle_alpha   90.00
_cell.angle_beta   90.00
_cell.angle_gamma   90.00
#
_symmetry.space_group_name_H-M   'P 1'
#
loop_
_entity.id
_entity.type
_entity.pdbx_description
1 polymer ?
#
loop_
_entity_poly.entity_id
_entity_poly.type
_entity_poly.pdbx_seq_one_letter_code
_entity_poly.pdbx_strand_id
1 'polypeptide(L)' 'MDKKIEYTNGELTIIWQPGLCQHAGVCVKMLPKVYNPKERPWVKIENATTVELIEQINKCPSGALGYRMNK' A
#
# COMPACT_ATOMS: atom_id res chain seq x y z
N MET A 1 -0.94 1.91 20.40
CA MET A 1 0.35 1.61 19.73
C MET A 1 0.01 1.09 18.35
N ASP A 2 -0.16 2.01 17.41
CA ASP A 2 -0.60 1.71 16.05
C ASP A 2 0.54 1.01 15.29
N LYS A 3 0.31 -0.25 14.92
CA LYS A 3 1.26 -1.05 14.14
C LYS A 3 1.43 -0.40 12.77
N LYS A 4 2.67 -0.06 12.41
CA LYS A 4 3.04 0.44 11.08
C LYS A 4 3.90 -0.62 10.39
N ILE A 5 3.60 -0.90 9.12
CA ILE A 5 4.33 -1.87 8.31
C ILE A 5 4.81 -1.13 7.07
N GLU A 6 6.10 -1.22 6.79
CA GLU A 6 6.75 -0.49 5.70
C GLU A 6 7.15 -1.46 4.59
N TYR A 7 6.87 -1.10 3.34
CA TYR A 7 7.30 -1.82 2.14
C TYR A 7 8.09 -0.85 1.26
N THR A 8 9.35 -1.16 0.95
CA THR A 8 10.22 -0.30 0.13
C THR A 8 10.66 -1.01 -1.14
N ASN A 9 10.59 -0.31 -2.28
CA ASN A 9 11.15 -0.79 -3.56
C ASN A 9 12.48 -0.10 -3.91
N GLY A 10 13.09 0.59 -2.94
CA GLY A 10 14.28 1.41 -3.15
C GLY A 10 13.95 2.87 -3.47
N GLU A 11 12.97 3.13 -4.32
CA GLU A 11 12.57 4.49 -4.72
C GLU A 11 11.49 5.10 -3.79
N LEU A 12 10.55 4.27 -3.35
CA LEU A 12 9.38 4.62 -2.57
C LEU A 12 9.28 3.65 -1.38
N THR A 13 8.96 4.18 -0.20
CA THR A 13 8.49 3.37 0.93
C THR A 13 7.00 3.60 1.15
N ILE A 14 6.18 2.55 1.00
CA ILE A 14 4.77 2.54 1.39
C ILE A 14 4.68 2.24 2.89
N ILE A 15 3.87 3.03 3.59
CA ILE A 15 3.58 2.88 5.00
C ILE A 15 2.14 2.41 5.12
N TRP A 16 1.94 1.20 5.64
CA TRP A 16 0.63 0.64 5.91
C TRP A 16 0.32 0.60 7.40
N GLN A 17 -0.84 1.13 7.76
CA GLN A 17 -1.36 1.21 9.12
C GLN A 17 -2.64 0.37 9.20
N PRO A 18 -2.56 -0.94 9.51
CA PRO A 18 -3.73 -1.81 9.61
C PRO A 18 -4.79 -1.30 10.60
N GLY A 19 -4.39 -0.61 11.68
CA GLY A 19 -5.33 -0.04 12.65
C GLY A 19 -6.27 1.01 12.07
N LEU A 20 -5.87 1.70 10.99
CA LEU A 20 -6.69 2.69 10.29
C LEU A 20 -7.45 2.08 9.09
N CYS A 21 -7.22 0.80 8.76
CA CYS A 21 -7.79 0.19 7.57
C CYS A 21 -9.26 -0.15 7.77
N GLN A 22 -10.15 0.51 7.01
CA GLN A 22 -11.59 0.22 7.02
C GLN A 22 -11.99 -0.90 6.05
N HIS A 23 -11.03 -1.63 5.47
CA HIS A 23 -11.27 -2.72 4.53
C HIS A 23 -12.18 -2.37 3.33
N ALA A 24 -12.12 -1.13 2.85
CA ALA A 24 -12.90 -0.64 1.70
C ALA A 24 -12.59 -1.36 0.36
N GLY A 25 -11.50 -2.13 0.29
CA GLY A 25 -11.11 -2.90 -0.90
C GLY A 25 -10.58 -2.09 -2.08
N VAL A 26 -10.41 -0.77 -1.93
CA VAL A 26 -9.93 0.13 -3.00
C VAL A 26 -8.51 -0.23 -3.45
N CYS A 27 -7.62 -0.57 -2.52
CA CYS A 27 -6.25 -0.98 -2.81
C CYS A 27 -6.20 -2.22 -3.71
N VAL A 28 -6.92 -3.27 -3.34
CA VAL A 28 -7.01 -4.53 -4.10
C VAL A 28 -7.69 -4.33 -5.46
N LYS A 29 -8.70 -3.46 -5.53
CA LYS A 29 -9.40 -3.17 -6.80
C LYS A 29 -8.52 -2.42 -7.80
N MET A 30 -7.74 -1.44 -7.34
CA MET A 30 -6.87 -0.67 -8.25
C MET A 30 -5.60 -1.42 -8.62
N LEU A 31 -4.94 -2.06 -7.66
CA LEU A 31 -3.69 -2.79 -7.90
C LEU A 31 -3.80 -4.24 -7.40
N PRO A 32 -4.60 -5.10 -8.08
CA PRO A 32 -4.79 -6.50 -7.67
C PRO A 32 -3.51 -7.33 -7.76
N LYS A 33 -2.54 -6.91 -8.59
CA LYS A 33 -1.23 -7.55 -8.68
C LYS A 33 -0.30 -7.18 -7.51
N VAL A 34 -0.57 -6.06 -6.83
CA VAL A 34 0.20 -5.59 -5.67
C VAL A 34 -0.43 -6.09 -4.38
N TYR A 35 -1.75 -5.89 -4.21
CA TYR A 35 -2.45 -6.22 -2.98
C TYR A 35 -3.24 -7.51 -3.14
N ASN A 36 -2.76 -8.59 -2.52
CA ASN A 36 -3.41 -9.89 -2.53
C ASN A 36 -3.61 -10.42 -1.10
N PRO A 37 -4.81 -10.25 -0.50
CA PRO A 37 -5.06 -10.71 0.87
C PRO A 37 -4.98 -12.23 1.05
N LYS A 38 -5.11 -13.00 -0.04
CA LYS A 38 -5.05 -14.48 -0.03
C LYS A 38 -3.63 -15.03 -0.09
N GLU A 39 -2.65 -14.21 -0.46
CA GLU A 39 -1.25 -14.63 -0.62
C GLU A 39 -0.36 -14.05 0.48
N ARG A 40 0.80 -14.66 0.70
CA ARG A 40 1.86 -14.16 1.57
C ARG A 40 3.18 -14.15 0.80
N PRO A 41 3.83 -12.99 0.64
CA PRO A 41 3.46 -11.66 1.14
C PRO A 41 2.18 -11.11 0.48
N TRP A 42 1.34 -10.42 1.27
CA TRP A 42 0.05 -9.87 0.80
C TRP A 42 0.20 -8.54 0.05
N VAL A 43 1.36 -7.88 0.16
CA VAL A 43 1.74 -6.70 -0.63
C VAL A 43 3.00 -7.03 -1.42
N LYS A 44 2.93 -6.85 -2.73
CA LYS A 44 4.04 -7.01 -3.67
C LYS A 44 4.18 -5.72 -4.49
N ILE A 45 4.82 -4.73 -3.89
CA ILE A 45 5.00 -3.39 -4.50
C ILE A 45 5.81 -3.42 -5.79
N GLU A 46 6.61 -4.47 -6.02
CA GLU A 46 7.34 -4.73 -7.25
C GLU A 46 6.45 -4.94 -8.48
N ASN A 47 5.16 -5.27 -8.29
CA ASN A 47 4.22 -5.53 -9.39
C ASN A 47 3.52 -4.27 -9.94
N ALA A 48 3.89 -3.07 -9.47
CA ALA A 48 3.37 -1.81 -9.97
C ALA A 48 4.46 -0.73 -9.99
N THR A 49 4.23 0.30 -10.78
CA THR A 49 5.12 1.46 -10.82
C THR A 49 4.92 2.36 -9.60
N THR A 50 5.94 3.14 -9.25
CA THR A 50 5.86 4.14 -8.17
C THR A 50 4.68 5.11 -8.35
N VAL A 51 4.39 5.51 -9.59
CA VAL A 51 3.25 6.38 -9.91
C VAL A 51 1.92 5.72 -9.58
N GLU A 52 1.70 4.47 -10.04
CA GLU A 52 0.48 3.72 -9.76
C GLU A 52 0.27 3.49 -8.26
N LEU A 53 1.35 3.18 -7.53
CA LEU A 53 1.32 3.03 -6.08
C LEU A 53 0.84 4.33 -5.41
N ILE A 54 1.39 5.47 -5.80
CA ILE A 54 1.01 6.79 -5.25
C ILE A 54 -0.45 7.11 -5.57
N GLU A 55 -0.88 6.94 -6.82
CA GLU A 55 -2.27 7.15 -7.21
C GLU A 55 -3.22 6.27 -6.40
N GLN A 56 -2.87 5.01 -6.21
CA GLN A 56 -3.66 4.08 -5.41
C GLN A 56 -3.75 4.55 -3.95
N ILE A 57 -2.61 4.91 -3.35
CA ILE A 57 -2.52 5.35 -1.96
C ILE A 57 -3.38 6.60 -1.73
N ASN A 58 -3.36 7.56 -2.67
CA ASN A 58 -4.16 8.78 -2.60
C ASN A 58 -5.68 8.53 -2.62
N LYS A 59 -6.15 7.40 -3.16
CA LYS A 59 -7.58 7.04 -3.08
C LYS A 59 -7.93 6.17 -1.87
N CYS A 60 -7.01 5.95 -0.93
CA CYS A 60 -7.33 5.23 0.30
C CYS A 60 -8.27 6.08 1.18
N PRO A 61 -9.56 5.73 1.33
CA PRO A 61 -10.52 6.59 2.01
C PRO A 61 -10.26 6.72 3.51
N SER A 62 -9.55 5.75 4.09
CA SER A 62 -9.27 5.72 5.53
C SER A 62 -7.90 6.28 5.91
N GLY A 63 -7.07 6.68 4.93
CA GLY A 63 -5.69 7.11 5.20
C GLY A 63 -4.78 6.01 5.77
N ALA A 64 -5.18 4.74 5.67
CA ALA A 64 -4.41 3.61 6.18
C ALA A 64 -3.13 3.33 5.38
N LEU A 65 -3.06 3.83 4.15
CA LEU A 65 -1.90 3.76 3.30
C LEU A 65 -1.31 5.16 3.17
N GLY A 66 0.00 5.27 3.34
CA GLY A 66 0.80 6.46 3.06
C GLY A 66 2.08 6.08 2.33
N TYR A 67 2.85 7.07 1.89
CA TYR A 67 4.16 6.83 1.27
C TYR A 67 5.18 7.89 1.66
N ARG A 68 6.46 7.53 1.54
CA ARG A 68 7.59 8.47 1.50
C ARG A 68 8.47 8.16 0.29
N MET A 69 9.03 9.19 -0.32
CA MET A 69 10.06 9.03 -1.34
C MET A 69 11.41 8.83 -0.65
N ASN A 70 12.16 7.81 -1.07
CA ASN A 70 13.54 7.61 -0.65
C ASN A 70 14.43 8.40 -1.62
N LYS A 71 14.62 9.69 -1.33
CA LYS A 71 15.49 10.57 -2.13
C LYS A 71 16.93 10.49 -1.65
#